data_AF-F9EJD0-F1
#
_entry.id   AF-F9EJD0-F1
#
_cell.length_a   1.000
_cell.length_b   1.000
_cell.length_c   1.000
_cell.angle_alpha   90.00
_cell.angle_beta   90.00
_cell.angle_gamma   90.00
#
_symmetry.space_group_name_H-M   'P 1'
#
loop_
_entity.id
_entity.type
_entity.pdbx_description
1 polymer ?
#
loop_
_entity_poly.entity_id
_entity_poly.type
_entity_poly.pdbx_seq_one_letter_code
_entity_poly.pdbx_strand_id
1 'polypeptide(L)'
;MNFNNGFQVSGYTPFENERKLLIFITMDNLSERADYSNEFYDSQTFSWFSKSSRYLRKDNKLTIEGKIAESFYEINVFVKKNNGENFYYLGDVEKVLSAKEIKDSQGKSMVKYIFKLKKDVKKELLDYFNM
;
A
#
# COMPACT_ATOMS: atom_id res chain seq x y z
N MET A 1 -15.81 -30.40 -2.37
CA MET A 1 -14.60 -29.71 -1.89
C MET A 1 -14.60 -28.30 -2.48
N ASN A 2 -14.94 -27.29 -1.68
CA ASN A 2 -14.87 -25.90 -2.09
C ASN A 2 -13.47 -25.38 -1.79
N PHE A 3 -12.59 -25.36 -2.78
CA PHE A 3 -11.30 -24.67 -2.70
C PHE A 3 -11.52 -23.19 -2.99
N ASN A 4 -12.12 -22.47 -2.05
CA ASN A 4 -12.17 -21.02 -2.08
C ASN A 4 -11.53 -20.49 -0.80
N ASN A 5 -10.22 -20.70 -0.67
CA ASN A 5 -9.38 -20.11 0.39
C ASN A 5 -8.94 -18.68 0.01
N GLY A 6 -9.60 -18.05 -0.96
CA GLY A 6 -9.30 -16.69 -1.39
C GLY A 6 -9.62 -15.71 -0.28
N PHE A 7 -8.64 -15.40 0.57
CA PHE A 7 -8.75 -14.27 1.50
C PHE A 7 -9.11 -13.02 0.69
N GLN A 8 -10.22 -12.37 1.02
CA GLN A 8 -10.55 -11.08 0.46
C GLN A 8 -9.52 -10.06 0.95
N VAL A 9 -8.47 -9.81 0.17
CA VAL A 9 -7.43 -8.88 0.57
C VAL A 9 -7.93 -7.46 0.35
N SER A 10 -8.44 -6.87 1.41
CA SER A 10 -8.84 -5.47 1.42
C SER A 10 -7.56 -4.64 1.66
N GLY A 11 -6.82 -4.32 0.60
CA GLY A 11 -5.69 -3.37 0.61
C GLY A 11 -4.38 -3.84 1.26
N TYR A 12 -4.41 -4.42 2.46
CA TYR A 12 -3.21 -4.96 3.13
C TYR A 12 -3.56 -6.01 4.18
N THR A 13 -2.63 -6.92 4.44
CA THR A 13 -2.78 -8.02 5.40
C THR A 13 -1.52 -8.18 6.25
N PRO A 14 -1.56 -7.87 7.55
CA PRO A 14 -0.45 -8.08 8.47
C PRO A 14 -0.41 -9.52 8.97
N PHE A 15 0.81 -10.06 9.06
CA PHE A 15 1.16 -11.33 9.68
C PHE A 15 2.06 -10.99 10.87
N GLU A 16 1.43 -10.72 12.02
CA GLU A 16 2.08 -10.11 13.20
C GLU A 16 3.24 -10.95 13.75
N ASN A 17 3.06 -12.28 13.81
CA ASN A 17 4.05 -13.18 14.39
C ASN A 17 5.29 -13.28 13.51
N GLU A 18 5.08 -13.28 12.20
CA GLU A 18 6.09 -13.36 11.15
C GLU A 18 6.71 -12.00 10.85
N ARG A 19 6.13 -10.91 11.39
CA ARG A 19 6.47 -9.53 11.06
C ARG A 19 6.45 -9.27 9.56
N LYS A 20 5.44 -9.80 8.87
CA LYS A 20 5.26 -9.59 7.43
C LYS A 20 4.01 -8.78 7.15
N LEU A 21 4.04 -8.01 6.09
CA LEU A 21 2.89 -7.26 5.59
C LEU A 21 2.81 -7.42 4.08
N LEU A 22 1.66 -7.89 3.61
CA LEU A 22 1.36 -7.87 2.18
C LEU A 22 0.49 -6.64 1.89
N ILE A 23 0.92 -5.81 0.93
CA ILE A 23 0.17 -4.66 0.44
C ILE A 23 -0.31 -4.96 -0.98
N PHE A 24 -1.59 -4.71 -1.23
CA PHE A 24 -2.25 -4.89 -2.51
C PHE A 24 -2.85 -3.57 -2.96
N ILE A 25 -2.33 -3.04 -4.07
CA ILE A 25 -2.69 -1.74 -4.62
C ILE A 25 -3.43 -1.96 -5.93
N THR A 26 -4.56 -1.29 -6.10
CA THR A 26 -5.19 -1.11 -7.40
C THR A 26 -4.79 0.28 -7.90
N MET A 27 -4.05 0.32 -9.02
CA MET A 27 -3.74 1.55 -9.75
C MET A 27 -4.99 1.92 -10.56
N ASP A 28 -5.57 3.07 -10.25
CA ASP A 28 -6.71 3.62 -10.98
C ASP A 28 -6.27 4.90 -11.68
N ASN A 29 -6.42 4.95 -13.01
CA ASN A 29 -6.11 6.14 -13.82
C ASN A 29 -7.26 7.17 -13.76
N LEU A 30 -8.38 6.84 -13.12
CA LEU A 30 -9.53 7.72 -12.99
C LEU A 30 -9.37 8.61 -11.75
N SER A 31 -8.64 9.71 -11.95
CA SER A 31 -8.44 10.83 -11.01
C SER A 31 -9.73 11.49 -10.48
N GLU A 32 -10.91 11.03 -10.91
CA GLU A 32 -12.19 11.68 -10.58
C GLU A 32 -12.87 11.13 -9.30
N ARG A 33 -12.42 10.00 -8.74
CA ARG A 33 -13.08 9.38 -7.57
C ARG A 33 -12.17 9.04 -6.39
N ALA A 34 -10.86 9.16 -6.55
CA ALA A 34 -9.92 8.82 -5.49
C ALA A 34 -9.46 10.11 -4.82
N ASP A 35 -9.86 10.30 -3.56
CA ASP A 35 -9.34 11.37 -2.71
C ASP A 35 -7.80 11.31 -2.58
N TYR A 36 -7.20 10.18 -2.98
CA TYR A 36 -5.77 9.85 -2.91
C TYR A 36 -5.35 8.94 -4.06
N SER A 37 -4.40 9.38 -4.87
CA SER A 37 -3.76 8.59 -5.92
C SER A 37 -2.48 7.91 -5.41
N ASN A 38 -2.36 6.60 -5.62
CA ASN A 38 -1.08 5.92 -5.48
C ASN A 38 -0.27 6.23 -6.73
N GLU A 39 0.92 6.82 -6.56
CA GLU A 39 1.74 7.34 -7.66
C GLU A 39 3.18 6.89 -7.49
N PHE A 40 3.82 6.56 -8.61
CA PHE A 40 5.26 6.41 -8.68
C PHE A 40 5.91 7.79 -8.81
N TYR A 41 6.82 8.12 -7.90
CA TYR A 41 7.67 9.30 -8.00
C TYR A 41 8.90 9.03 -8.85
N ASP A 42 9.41 7.79 -8.79
CA ASP A 42 10.49 7.26 -9.61
C ASP A 42 10.38 5.72 -9.68
N SER A 43 11.39 5.04 -10.22
CA SER A 43 11.41 3.57 -10.36
C SER A 43 11.48 2.81 -9.04
N GLN A 44 11.72 3.45 -7.90
CA GLN A 44 11.79 2.80 -6.58
C GLN A 44 10.83 3.42 -5.56
N THR A 45 10.39 4.64 -5.77
CA THR A 45 9.69 5.44 -4.78
C THR A 45 8.23 5.64 -5.19
N PHE A 46 7.31 5.35 -4.29
CA PHE A 46 5.88 5.51 -4.54
C PHE A 46 5.09 5.89 -3.29
N SER A 47 3.93 6.51 -3.49
CA SER A 47 2.98 6.81 -2.43
C SER A 47 2.03 5.63 -2.20
N TRP A 48 1.67 5.43 -0.93
CA TRP A 48 0.63 4.49 -0.56
C TRP A 48 -0.23 5.04 0.57
N PHE A 49 -1.50 4.70 0.59
CA PHE A 49 -2.45 5.18 1.58
C PHE A 49 -3.09 4.02 2.33
N SER A 50 -3.20 4.15 3.65
CA SER A 50 -4.00 3.23 4.45
C SER A 50 -5.47 3.34 4.08
N LYS A 51 -6.29 2.43 4.61
CA LYS A 51 -7.74 2.61 4.60
C LYS A 51 -8.14 3.85 5.40
N SER A 52 -9.32 4.36 5.11
CA SER A 52 -10.01 5.36 5.93
C SER A 52 -10.22 4.87 7.37
N SER A 53 -10.32 5.81 8.30
CA SER A 53 -10.45 5.60 9.75
C SER A 53 -9.28 4.80 10.33
N ARG A 54 -8.06 5.17 9.92
CA ARG A 54 -6.81 4.62 10.44
C ARG A 54 -5.90 5.73 10.95
N TYR A 55 -5.09 5.38 11.94
CA TYR A 55 -4.30 6.31 12.74
C TYR A 55 -2.98 5.64 13.05
N LEU A 56 -1.90 6.38 13.21
CA LEU A 56 -0.60 5.86 13.68
C LEU A 56 -0.71 5.37 15.13
N ARG A 57 -1.51 6.05 15.95
CA ARG A 57 -1.80 5.68 17.34
C ARG A 57 -3.28 5.83 17.66
N LYS A 58 -3.79 4.95 18.51
CA LYS A 58 -5.13 5.05 19.08
C LYS A 58 -5.07 4.69 20.56
N ASP A 59 -5.64 5.53 21.41
CA ASP A 59 -5.62 5.35 22.87
C ASP A 59 -4.21 5.11 23.41
N ASN A 60 -3.24 5.90 22.90
CA ASN A 60 -1.82 5.82 23.19
C ASN A 60 -1.11 4.52 22.76
N LYS A 61 -1.81 3.58 22.11
CA LYS A 61 -1.25 2.34 21.59
C LYS A 61 -0.90 2.47 20.11
N LEU A 62 0.21 1.86 19.72
CA LEU A 62 0.65 1.78 18.32
C LEU A 62 -0.29 0.86 17.55
N THR A 63 -0.81 1.33 16.43
CA THR A 63 -1.67 0.57 15.52
C THR A 63 -0.82 -0.22 14.51
N ILE A 64 -1.47 -0.96 13.61
CA ILE A 64 -0.77 -1.56 12.45
C ILE A 64 -0.11 -0.46 11.62
N GLU A 65 -0.79 0.66 11.40
CA GLU A 65 -0.26 1.78 10.63
C GLU A 65 0.96 2.42 11.31
N GLY A 66 0.92 2.54 12.63
CA GLY A 66 2.08 2.96 13.41
C GLY A 66 3.24 1.97 13.30
N LYS A 67 2.98 0.67 13.38
CA LYS A 67 4.00 -0.38 13.20
C LYS A 67 4.62 -0.35 11.80
N ILE A 68 3.83 -0.07 10.76
CA ILE A 68 4.34 0.16 9.40
C ILE A 68 5.30 1.36 9.41
N ALA A 69 4.88 2.48 10.00
CA ALA A 69 5.71 3.70 10.06
C ALA A 69 7.03 3.47 10.80
N GLU A 70 7.02 2.66 11.87
CA GLU A 70 8.20 2.28 12.65
C GLU A 70 9.03 1.15 12.01
N SER A 71 8.73 0.76 10.77
CA SER A 71 9.43 -0.30 10.02
C SER A 71 9.47 -1.65 10.74
N PHE A 72 8.38 -1.99 11.45
CA PHE A 72 8.26 -3.27 12.16
C PHE A 72 8.11 -4.48 11.22
N TYR A 73 7.56 -4.28 10.01
CA TYR A 73 7.26 -5.35 9.06
C TYR A 73 8.26 -5.42 7.91
N GLU A 74 8.52 -6.63 7.43
CA GLU A 74 8.92 -6.89 6.05
C GLU A 74 7.71 -6.72 5.12
N ILE A 75 7.77 -5.74 4.22
CA ILE A 75 6.62 -5.36 3.39
C ILE A 75 6.82 -5.82 1.95
N ASN A 76 5.90 -6.65 1.46
CA ASN A 76 5.83 -7.07 0.06
C ASN A 76 4.65 -6.36 -0.63
N VAL A 77 4.90 -5.80 -1.81
CA VAL A 77 3.93 -4.95 -2.52
C VAL A 77 3.49 -5.62 -3.81
N PHE A 78 2.17 -5.67 -4.01
CA PHE A 78 1.51 -6.20 -5.19
C PHE A 78 0.62 -5.11 -5.78
N VAL A 79 0.66 -4.94 -7.09
CA VAL A 79 -0.07 -3.90 -7.82
C VAL A 79 -0.90 -4.52 -8.93
N LYS A 80 -2.09 -4.00 -9.19
CA LYS A 80 -2.89 -4.35 -10.38
C LYS A 80 -3.48 -3.11 -11.02
N LYS A 81 -3.82 -3.16 -12.30
CA LYS A 81 -4.67 -2.13 -12.91
C LYS A 81 -6.11 -2.31 -12.44
N ASN A 82 -6.88 -1.22 -12.42
CA ASN A 82 -8.31 -1.26 -12.08
C ASN A 82 -9.08 -2.31 -12.92
N ASN A 83 -8.84 -2.33 -14.24
CA ASN A 83 -9.43 -3.29 -15.17
C ASN A 83 -8.58 -4.57 -15.36
N GLY A 84 -7.51 -4.75 -14.57
CA GLY A 84 -6.62 -5.90 -14.67
C GLY A 84 -7.05 -7.02 -13.72
N GLU A 85 -7.03 -8.26 -14.22
CA GLU A 85 -7.37 -9.43 -13.41
C GLU A 85 -6.23 -9.86 -12.47
N ASN A 86 -4.98 -9.64 -12.90
CA ASN A 86 -3.79 -10.14 -12.20
C ASN A 86 -3.09 -9.05 -11.38
N PHE A 87 -2.62 -9.45 -10.20
CA PHE A 87 -1.65 -8.69 -9.44
C PHE A 87 -0.23 -9.01 -9.89
N TYR A 88 0.57 -7.98 -10.02
CA TYR A 88 2.00 -8.04 -10.29
C TYR A 88 2.76 -7.73 -9.00
N TYR A 89 3.73 -8.56 -8.68
CA TYR A 89 4.62 -8.27 -7.57
C TYR A 89 5.56 -7.12 -7.94
N LEU A 90 5.44 -6.02 -7.20
CA LEU A 90 6.20 -4.80 -7.42
C LEU A 90 7.59 -4.89 -6.79
N GLY A 91 7.68 -5.53 -5.62
CA GLY A 91 8.93 -5.70 -4.89
C GLY A 91 8.77 -5.61 -3.38
N ASP A 92 9.91 -5.66 -2.71
CA ASP A 92 10.02 -5.43 -1.28
C ASP A 92 10.29 -3.96 -0.98
N VAL A 93 9.65 -3.43 0.06
CA VAL A 93 10.02 -2.14 0.62
C VAL A 93 11.36 -2.27 1.34
N GLU A 94 12.29 -1.37 1.00
CA GLU A 94 13.56 -1.16 1.71
C GLU A 94 13.34 -0.30 2.95
N LYS A 95 12.60 0.81 2.79
CA LYS A 95 12.38 1.78 3.86
C LYS A 95 11.08 2.55 3.72
N VAL A 96 10.53 2.93 4.87
CA VAL A 96 9.49 3.95 4.97
C VAL A 96 10.15 5.32 5.03
N LEU A 97 10.02 6.10 3.96
CA LEU A 97 10.58 7.44 3.87
C LEU A 97 9.75 8.46 4.65
N SER A 98 8.42 8.27 4.68
CA SER A 98 7.50 9.14 5.41
C SER A 98 6.22 8.40 5.75
N ALA A 99 5.61 8.76 6.88
CA ALA A 99 4.26 8.37 7.28
C ALA A 99 3.57 9.59 7.92
N LYS A 100 2.41 9.99 7.41
CA LYS A 100 1.67 11.17 7.89
C LYS A 100 0.18 10.88 7.96
N GLU A 101 -0.45 11.20 9.09
CA GLU A 101 -1.91 11.22 9.18
C GLU A 101 -2.48 12.40 8.37
N ILE A 102 -3.50 12.11 7.57
CA ILE A 102 -4.24 13.06 6.73
C ILE A 102 -5.75 12.77 6.83
N LYS A 103 -6.60 13.57 6.17
CA LYS A 103 -8.07 13.45 6.24
C LYS A 103 -8.68 13.16 4.89
N ASP A 104 -9.39 12.04 4.73
CA ASP A 104 -10.13 11.71 3.49
C ASP A 104 -11.21 12.75 3.12
N SER A 105 -11.85 12.63 1.94
CA SER A 105 -12.91 13.59 1.56
C SER A 105 -14.08 13.65 2.54
N GLN A 106 -14.24 12.61 3.35
CA GLN A 106 -15.27 12.52 4.38
C GLN A 106 -14.76 13.05 5.75
N GLY A 107 -13.54 13.59 5.81
CA GLY A 107 -12.92 14.11 7.02
C GLY A 107 -12.41 13.04 7.98
N LYS A 108 -12.39 11.76 7.60
CA LYS A 108 -11.89 10.66 8.43
C LYS A 108 -10.38 10.54 8.31
N SER A 109 -9.73 10.08 9.37
CA SER A 109 -8.26 9.95 9.39
C SER A 109 -7.78 8.81 8.51
N MET A 110 -6.64 8.98 7.85
CA MET A 110 -5.90 7.92 7.16
C MET A 110 -4.41 8.27 7.16
N VAL A 111 -3.56 7.31 6.80
CA VAL A 111 -2.11 7.51 6.80
C VAL A 111 -1.58 7.46 5.37
N LYS A 112 -0.89 8.52 4.95
CA LYS A 112 -0.08 8.55 3.73
C LYS A 112 1.32 8.10 4.03
N TYR A 113 1.81 7.15 3.25
CA TYR A 113 3.18 6.67 3.25
C TYR A 113 3.90 7.08 1.99
N ILE A 114 5.21 7.26 2.11
CA ILE A 114 6.13 7.23 0.99
C ILE A 114 7.08 6.06 1.24
N PHE A 115 7.07 5.09 0.34
CA PHE A 115 7.94 3.92 0.41
C PHE A 115 9.05 4.02 -0.61
N LYS A 116 10.19 3.41 -0.29
CA LYS A 116 11.25 3.11 -1.25
C LYS A 116 11.43 1.60 -1.35
N LEU A 117 11.45 1.06 -2.56
CA LEU A 117 11.69 -0.35 -2.84
C LEU A 117 13.18 -0.68 -2.79
N LYS A 118 13.51 -1.95 -2.50
CA LYS A 118 14.91 -2.45 -2.50
C LYS A 118 15.54 -2.45 -3.90
N LYS A 119 14.71 -2.55 -4.94
CA LYS A 119 15.13 -2.63 -6.34
C LYS A 119 14.18 -1.81 -7.19
N ASP A 120 14.68 -1.34 -8.32
CA ASP A 120 13.87 -0.68 -9.34
C ASP A 120 12.75 -1.60 -9.81
N VAL A 121 11.56 -1.03 -9.94
CA VAL A 121 10.46 -1.62 -10.69
C VAL A 121 10.94 -1.79 -12.12
N LYS A 122 10.70 -2.99 -12.68
CA LYS A 122 11.04 -3.27 -14.08
C LYS A 122 10.40 -2.22 -14.97
N LYS A 123 11.18 -1.62 -15.87
CA LYS A 123 10.72 -0.55 -16.77
C LYS A 123 9.42 -0.91 -17.49
N GLU A 124 9.31 -2.12 -18.03
CA GLU A 124 8.10 -2.62 -18.70
C GLU A 124 6.85 -2.59 -17.81
N LEU A 125 7.01 -2.90 -16.51
CA LEU A 125 5.93 -2.87 -15.54
C LEU A 125 5.56 -1.43 -15.16
N LEU A 126 6.56 -0.57 -15.00
CA LEU A 126 6.35 0.86 -14.74
C LEU A 126 5.64 1.54 -15.92
N ASP A 127 6.11 1.30 -17.14
CA ASP A 127 5.50 1.77 -18.38
C ASP A 127 4.05 1.27 -18.48
N TYR A 128 3.81 -0.02 -18.20
CA TYR A 128 2.47 -0.58 -18.19
C TYR A 128 1.53 0.20 -17.24
N PHE A 129 1.94 0.57 -16.03
CA PHE A 129 1.09 1.30 -15.08
C PHE A 129 0.94 2.79 -15.38
N ASN A 130 1.85 3.39 -16.16
CA ASN A 130 1.79 4.80 -16.56
C ASN A 130 1.04 5.04 -17.88
N MET A 131 0.64 3.98 -18.59
CA MET A 131 -0.26 4.02 -19.77
C MET A 131 -1.73 3.87 -19.36
#